data_AF-A0A6H0S613-F1
#
_entry.id   AF-A0A6H0S613-F1
#
_cell.length_a   1.000
_cell.length_b   1.000
_cell.length_c   1.000
_cell.angle_alpha   90.00
_cell.angle_beta   90.00
_cell.angle_gamma   90.00
#
_symmetry.space_group_name_H-M   'P 1'
#
loop_
_entity.id
_entity.type
_entity.pdbx_description
1 polymer ?
#
loop_
_entity_poly.entity_id
_entity_poly.type
_entity_poly.pdbx_seq_one_letter_code
_entity_poly.pdbx_strand_id
1 'polypeptide(L)'
;MRFNPPPNWPPVPPGWTPPAGWQPDPSWPPPPQGWPLWVPEGKSGGRNGLILGSVGAVLLIAVAAVVTVAVTRHKPPGGPISAPPTSTVAALSDEDQIEKVVAQFEQAWNGQEYDNLRNLMCAEMRADEQFSRANFADMRDGMGELDLTVTSIEITGNTADTVIENDGTDPDEIAFSYENGQWKWCEL
;
A
#
# COMPACT_ATOMS: atom_id res chain seq x y z
N MET A 1 15.95 -16.29 -11.03
CA MET A 1 14.64 -16.27 -11.71
C MET A 1 13.62 -16.07 -10.60
N ARG A 2 12.90 -14.96 -10.61
CA ARG A 2 11.88 -14.63 -9.62
C ARG A 2 10.50 -14.77 -10.24
N PHE A 3 9.58 -15.26 -9.43
CA PHE A 3 8.18 -15.35 -9.78
C PHE A 3 7.52 -13.98 -9.64
N ASN A 4 6.85 -13.52 -10.69
CA ASN A 4 6.18 -12.22 -10.76
C ASN A 4 4.67 -12.45 -10.97
N PRO A 5 3.89 -12.70 -9.91
CA PRO A 5 2.45 -12.91 -10.04
C PRO A 5 1.80 -11.65 -10.60
N PRO A 6 0.84 -11.76 -11.53
CA PRO A 6 0.09 -10.61 -11.99
C PRO A 6 -0.82 -10.09 -10.86
N PRO A 7 -1.20 -8.80 -10.88
CA PRO A 7 -2.02 -8.20 -9.81
C PRO A 7 -3.40 -8.82 -9.60
N ASN A 8 -3.88 -9.62 -10.56
CA ASN A 8 -5.16 -10.32 -10.50
C ASN A 8 -5.07 -11.72 -9.88
N TRP A 9 -3.88 -12.17 -9.45
CA TRP A 9 -3.68 -13.45 -8.77
C TRP A 9 -3.68 -13.26 -7.25
N PRO A 10 -3.97 -14.33 -6.48
CA PRO A 10 -3.83 -14.25 -5.03
C PRO A 10 -2.37 -13.91 -4.64
N PRO A 11 -2.17 -13.14 -3.56
CA PRO A 11 -0.84 -12.82 -3.06
C PRO A 11 -0.13 -14.13 -2.66
N VAL A 12 1.15 -14.23 -3.01
CA VAL A 12 2.02 -15.36 -2.62
C VAL A 12 3.01 -14.88 -1.56
N PRO A 13 3.44 -15.75 -0.63
CA PRO A 13 4.39 -15.37 0.40
C PRO A 13 5.72 -14.84 -0.19
N PRO A 14 6.41 -13.91 0.47
CA PRO A 14 7.73 -13.44 0.06
C PRO A 14 8.71 -14.62 -0.11
N GLY A 15 9.48 -14.61 -1.21
CA GLY A 15 10.42 -15.69 -1.52
C GLY A 15 9.78 -17.01 -1.99
N TRP A 16 8.46 -17.07 -2.13
CA TRP A 16 7.80 -18.24 -2.69
C TRP A 16 8.26 -18.49 -4.12
N THR A 17 8.78 -19.70 -4.34
CA THR A 17 9.18 -20.16 -5.66
C THR A 17 8.39 -21.42 -5.96
N PRO A 18 7.66 -21.50 -7.09
CA PRO A 18 6.86 -22.68 -7.34
C PRO A 18 7.74 -23.93 -7.50
N PRO A 19 7.26 -25.10 -7.05
CA PRO A 19 7.96 -26.37 -7.26
C PRO A 19 8.08 -26.69 -8.75
N ALA A 20 9.06 -27.52 -9.11
CA ALA A 20 9.25 -27.97 -10.49
C ALA A 20 7.97 -28.64 -11.03
N GLY A 21 7.38 -28.07 -12.10
CA GLY A 21 6.14 -28.56 -12.70
C GLY A 21 4.85 -27.88 -12.24
N TRP A 22 4.95 -26.84 -11.42
CA TRP A 22 3.80 -26.03 -11.00
C TRP A 22 3.05 -25.40 -12.17
N GLN A 23 1.72 -25.38 -12.08
CA GLN A 23 0.82 -24.69 -12.99
C GLN A 23 -0.13 -23.80 -12.16
N PRO A 24 -0.55 -22.65 -12.70
CA PRO A 24 -1.56 -21.81 -12.07
C PRO A 24 -2.84 -22.62 -11.86
N ASP A 25 -3.50 -22.40 -10.72
CA ASP A 25 -4.79 -23.03 -10.46
C ASP A 25 -5.80 -22.60 -11.57
N PRO A 26 -6.56 -23.52 -12.17
CA PRO A 26 -7.55 -23.19 -13.20
C PRO A 26 -8.63 -22.19 -12.76
N SER A 27 -8.84 -22.03 -11.45
CA SER A 27 -9.75 -21.03 -10.87
C SER A 27 -9.20 -19.61 -10.90
N TRP A 28 -7.89 -19.42 -11.16
CA TRP A 28 -7.28 -18.10 -11.22
C TRP A 28 -7.54 -17.43 -12.58
N PRO A 29 -7.74 -16.11 -12.60
CA PRO A 29 -7.90 -15.39 -13.84
C PRO A 29 -6.63 -15.50 -14.70
N PRO A 30 -6.74 -15.54 -16.04
CA PRO A 30 -5.57 -15.64 -16.90
C PRO A 30 -4.66 -14.42 -16.71
N PRO A 31 -3.33 -14.59 -16.89
CA PRO A 31 -2.41 -13.48 -16.84
C PRO A 31 -2.70 -12.51 -18.01
N PRO A 32 -2.38 -11.21 -17.86
CA PRO A 32 -2.44 -10.25 -18.95
C PRO A 32 -1.59 -10.71 -20.16
N GLN A 33 -2.01 -10.29 -21.37
CA GLN A 33 -1.29 -10.64 -22.59
C GLN A 33 0.17 -10.17 -22.54
N GLY A 34 1.11 -11.10 -22.65
CA GLY A 34 2.55 -10.82 -22.64
C GLY A 34 3.17 -10.68 -21.24
N TRP A 35 2.46 -11.06 -20.17
CA TRP A 35 2.99 -10.97 -18.81
C TRP A 35 4.15 -11.97 -18.55
N PRO A 36 5.34 -11.50 -18.14
CA PRO A 36 6.43 -12.37 -17.77
C PRO A 36 6.24 -12.85 -16.33
N LEU A 37 5.71 -14.07 -16.16
CA LEU A 37 5.62 -14.74 -14.85
C LEU A 37 7.00 -15.03 -14.25
N TRP A 38 8.03 -15.09 -15.09
CA TRP A 38 9.40 -15.38 -14.71
C TRP A 38 10.32 -14.26 -15.17
N VAL A 39 10.94 -13.58 -14.21
CA VAL A 39 11.91 -12.53 -14.47
C VAL A 39 13.30 -12.96 -13.99
N PRO A 40 14.39 -12.68 -14.73
CA PRO A 40 15.73 -12.94 -14.25
C PRO A 40 16.05 -12.05 -13.04
N GLU A 41 16.67 -12.63 -12.02
CA GLU A 41 17.18 -11.89 -10.86
C GLU A 41 18.47 -11.20 -11.29
N GLY A 42 18.35 -9.94 -11.74
CA GLY A 42 19.44 -9.15 -12.27
C GLY A 42 19.98 -8.18 -11.23
N LYS A 43 21.27 -8.29 -10.92
CA LYS A 43 22.06 -7.29 -10.19
C LYS A 43 21.69 -5.87 -10.64
N SER A 44 21.38 -4.99 -9.69
CA SER A 44 21.38 -3.54 -9.90
C SER A 44 22.63 -3.14 -10.68
N GLY A 45 22.43 -2.73 -11.93
CA GLY A 45 23.52 -2.51 -12.87
C GLY A 45 23.06 -1.76 -14.11
N GLY A 46 23.17 -0.44 -14.05
CA GLY A 46 23.30 0.41 -15.24
C GLY A 46 22.00 0.96 -15.82
N ARG A 47 21.67 2.19 -15.43
CA ARG A 47 20.97 3.15 -16.30
C ARG A 47 21.72 3.24 -17.64
N ASN A 48 21.10 2.78 -18.73
CA ASN A 48 21.17 3.42 -20.05
C ASN A 48 20.32 2.67 -21.08
N GLY A 49 19.31 3.36 -21.60
CA GLY A 49 18.45 2.91 -22.69
C GLY A 49 17.54 4.04 -23.16
N LEU A 50 18.16 5.13 -23.63
CA LEU A 50 17.53 6.16 -24.46
C LEU A 50 16.81 5.47 -25.65
N ILE A 51 15.69 6.03 -26.14
CA ILE A 51 15.43 6.41 -27.54
C ILE A 51 13.92 6.67 -27.79
N LEU A 52 13.65 7.94 -28.07
CA LEU A 52 12.71 8.54 -29.04
C LEU A 52 11.19 8.24 -28.99
N GLY A 53 10.43 9.32 -28.75
CA GLY A 53 9.01 9.44 -29.09
C GLY A 53 8.55 10.90 -29.08
N SER A 54 9.18 11.76 -29.88
CA SER A 54 8.80 13.16 -30.06
C SER A 54 7.71 13.33 -31.11
N VAL A 55 6.90 14.38 -30.90
CA VAL A 55 6.11 15.17 -31.86
C VAL A 55 4.60 14.84 -31.96
N GLY A 56 3.81 15.77 -31.41
CA GLY A 56 2.82 16.49 -32.23
C GLY A 56 1.36 16.19 -31.93
N ALA A 57 0.71 17.07 -31.16
CA ALA A 57 -0.42 17.88 -31.64
C ALA A 57 -0.99 18.72 -30.49
N VAL A 58 -0.61 19.98 -30.47
CA VAL A 58 -1.36 21.05 -29.83
C VAL A 58 -2.65 21.23 -30.64
N LEU A 59 -3.82 21.00 -30.04
CA LEU A 59 -5.08 21.51 -30.56
C LEU A 59 -5.83 22.22 -29.42
N LEU A 60 -5.57 23.52 -29.34
CA LEU A 60 -6.40 24.48 -28.64
C LEU A 60 -7.69 24.69 -29.46
N ILE A 61 -8.84 24.27 -28.93
CA ILE A 61 -10.13 24.88 -29.28
C ILE A 61 -10.86 25.18 -27.98
N ALA A 62 -10.83 26.46 -27.62
CA ALA A 62 -11.76 27.05 -26.68
C ALA A 62 -13.04 27.42 -27.43
N VAL A 63 -14.20 26.90 -27.01
CA VAL A 63 -15.50 27.57 -27.21
C VAL A 63 -16.38 27.31 -25.99
N ALA A 64 -16.83 28.40 -25.38
CA ALA A 64 -17.76 28.47 -24.26
C ALA A 64 -19.23 28.48 -24.73
N ALA A 65 -20.13 27.87 -23.95
CA ALA A 65 -21.55 28.24 -23.72
C ALA A 65 -22.24 27.07 -22.95
N VAL A 66 -22.58 27.16 -21.67
CA VAL A 66 -23.70 27.89 -21.03
C VAL A 66 -25.09 27.27 -21.35
N VAL A 67 -25.65 26.59 -20.32
CA VAL A 67 -27.06 26.67 -19.83
C VAL A 67 -28.11 25.60 -20.25
N THR A 68 -28.46 24.81 -19.22
CA THR A 68 -29.79 24.37 -18.73
C THR A 68 -30.61 23.20 -19.31
N VAL A 69 -30.91 22.27 -18.38
CA VAL A 69 -32.25 21.78 -17.96
C VAL A 69 -32.85 20.51 -18.59
N ALA A 70 -33.35 19.68 -17.66
CA ALA A 70 -34.45 18.72 -17.71
C ALA A 70 -34.19 17.26 -18.15
N VAL A 71 -34.16 16.40 -17.13
CA VAL A 71 -35.03 15.23 -16.94
C VAL A 71 -35.37 14.43 -18.21
N THR A 72 -34.73 13.27 -18.35
CA THR A 72 -35.49 12.06 -18.68
C THR A 72 -35.11 10.94 -17.72
N ARG A 73 -36.12 10.54 -16.93
CA ARG A 73 -36.10 9.27 -16.20
C ARG A 73 -36.01 8.14 -17.24
N HIS A 74 -34.97 7.32 -17.19
CA HIS A 74 -35.02 5.99 -17.79
C HIS A 74 -34.81 4.95 -16.69
N LYS A 75 -35.95 4.40 -16.26
CA LYS A 75 -36.08 3.21 -15.41
C LYS A 75 -36.02 1.98 -16.32
N PRO A 76 -35.10 1.03 -16.13
CA PRO A 76 -35.31 -0.34 -16.55
C PRO A 76 -36.22 -1.07 -15.54
N PRO A 77 -37.15 -1.94 -15.99
CA PRO A 77 -37.97 -2.75 -15.11
C PRO A 77 -37.15 -3.92 -14.52
N GLY A 78 -37.56 -4.35 -13.33
CA GLY A 78 -36.78 -5.19 -12.44
C GLY A 78 -36.41 -6.58 -12.95
N GLY A 79 -35.19 -6.99 -12.57
CA GLY A 79 -34.83 -8.37 -12.29
C GLY A 79 -34.83 -8.60 -10.76
N PRO A 80 -35.06 -9.83 -10.29
CA PRO A 80 -35.32 -10.11 -8.88
C PRO A 80 -34.08 -9.92 -8.00
N ILE A 81 -34.25 -9.10 -6.96
CA ILE A 81 -33.66 -9.14 -5.61
C ILE A 81 -32.43 -10.06 -5.49
N SER A 82 -31.23 -9.48 -5.63
CA SER A 82 -30.10 -9.80 -4.76
C SER A 82 -29.87 -8.57 -3.88
N ALA A 83 -29.62 -8.82 -2.60
CA ALA A 83 -29.54 -7.84 -1.53
C ALA A 83 -28.77 -6.56 -1.91
N PRO A 84 -29.10 -5.40 -1.31
CA PRO A 84 -28.25 -4.22 -1.47
C PRO A 84 -26.82 -4.61 -1.08
N PRO A 85 -25.78 -4.30 -1.86
CA PRO A 85 -24.48 -4.17 -1.24
C PRO A 85 -24.67 -3.09 -0.18
N THR A 86 -24.52 -3.47 1.08
CA THR A 86 -24.33 -2.50 2.16
C THR A 86 -23.32 -1.51 1.63
N SER A 87 -23.76 -0.27 1.41
CA SER A 87 -22.85 0.84 1.16
C SER A 87 -22.12 1.09 2.47
N THR A 88 -21.17 0.23 2.79
CA THR A 88 -20.00 0.68 3.52
C THR A 88 -19.23 1.50 2.49
N VAL A 89 -18.88 2.73 2.86
CA VAL A 89 -17.85 3.55 2.18
C VAL A 89 -16.78 2.61 1.62
N ALA A 90 -16.26 2.85 0.42
CA ALA A 90 -15.05 2.19 -0.04
C ALA A 90 -13.95 2.48 1.00
N ALA A 91 -13.89 1.67 2.04
CA ALA A 91 -12.87 1.68 3.06
C ALA A 91 -11.61 1.28 2.30
N LEU A 92 -10.56 2.09 2.44
CA LEU A 92 -9.22 1.70 2.01
C LEU A 92 -8.98 0.25 2.44
N SER A 93 -8.35 -0.57 1.59
CA SER A 93 -8.00 -1.94 1.95
C SER A 93 -7.17 -1.90 3.24
N ASP A 94 -7.23 -2.94 4.07
CA ASP A 94 -6.46 -2.94 5.33
C ASP A 94 -4.96 -2.73 5.07
N GLU A 95 -4.45 -3.24 3.94
CA GLU A 95 -3.12 -2.97 3.40
C GLU A 95 -2.86 -1.46 3.20
N ASP A 96 -3.72 -0.78 2.43
CA ASP A 96 -3.63 0.68 2.20
C ASP A 96 -3.68 1.47 3.52
N GLN A 97 -4.44 0.99 4.51
CA GLN A 97 -4.53 1.63 5.81
C GLN A 97 -3.23 1.47 6.61
N ILE A 98 -2.59 0.29 6.57
CA ILE A 98 -1.31 0.02 7.22
C ILE A 98 -0.20 0.85 6.57
N GLU A 99 -0.10 0.83 5.24
CA GLU A 99 0.86 1.67 4.51
C GLU A 99 0.71 3.15 4.87
N LYS A 100 -0.54 3.61 4.99
CA LYS A 100 -0.83 4.97 5.42
C LYS A 100 -0.37 5.25 6.85
N VAL A 101 -0.51 4.30 7.79
CA VAL A 101 -0.03 4.47 9.17
C VAL A 101 1.49 4.56 9.19
N VAL A 102 2.20 3.73 8.41
CA VAL A 102 3.67 3.79 8.27
C VAL A 102 4.11 5.14 7.71
N ALA A 103 3.48 5.60 6.62
CA ALA A 103 3.77 6.90 6.03
C ALA A 103 3.48 8.06 7.02
N GLN A 104 2.42 7.95 7.83
CA GLN A 104 2.12 8.92 8.88
C GLN A 104 3.16 8.89 10.00
N PHE A 105 3.70 7.71 10.34
CA PHE A 105 4.75 7.57 11.34
C PHE A 105 6.04 8.24 10.88
N GLU A 106 6.47 7.96 9.65
CA GLU A 106 7.62 8.63 9.03
C GLU A 106 7.44 10.15 8.99
N GLN A 107 6.27 10.61 8.52
CA GLN A 107 5.95 12.02 8.48
C GLN A 107 5.99 12.66 9.87
N ALA A 108 5.44 12.00 10.89
CA ALA A 108 5.45 12.50 12.25
C ALA A 108 6.86 12.53 12.85
N TRP A 109 7.72 11.57 12.49
CA TRP A 109 9.13 11.57 12.88
C TRP A 109 9.91 12.71 12.23
N ASN A 110 9.84 12.82 10.90
CA ASN A 110 10.54 13.84 10.11
C ASN A 110 10.04 15.25 10.41
N GLY A 111 8.73 15.39 10.66
CA GLY A 111 8.09 16.63 11.09
C GLY A 111 8.23 16.96 12.58
N GLN A 112 8.88 16.09 13.38
CA GLN A 112 9.02 16.22 14.84
C GLN A 112 7.66 16.33 15.59
N GLU A 113 6.61 15.73 15.03
CA GLU A 113 5.26 15.66 15.61
C GLU A 113 5.12 14.46 16.56
N TYR A 114 5.90 14.45 17.64
CA TYR A 114 5.97 13.32 18.59
C TYR A 114 4.62 12.95 19.24
N ASP A 115 3.72 13.93 19.41
CA ASP A 115 2.36 13.67 19.93
C ASP A 115 1.53 12.87 18.92
N ASN A 116 1.66 13.18 17.63
CA ASN A 116 1.00 12.46 16.54
C ASN A 116 1.61 11.06 16.38
N LEU A 117 2.94 10.96 16.41
CA LEU A 117 3.68 9.69 16.37
C LEU A 117 3.21 8.74 17.48
N ARG A 118 3.12 9.23 18.73
CA ARG A 118 2.60 8.42 19.86
C ARG A 118 1.17 7.96 19.60
N ASN A 119 0.30 8.78 19.02
CA ASN A 119 -1.09 8.39 18.73
C ASN A 119 -1.21 7.27 17.68
N LEU A 120 -0.20 7.08 16.83
CA LEU A 120 -0.14 5.96 15.87
C LEU A 120 0.26 4.65 16.54
N MET A 121 0.87 4.71 17.73
CA MET A 121 1.32 3.54 18.49
C MET A 121 0.22 2.98 19.40
N CYS A 122 0.35 1.69 19.72
CA CYS A 122 -0.51 0.99 20.66
C CYS A 122 -0.38 1.57 22.09
N ALA A 123 -1.42 1.38 22.90
CA ALA A 123 -1.47 1.97 24.24
C ALA A 123 -0.34 1.46 25.15
N GLU A 124 0.06 0.20 24.98
CA GLU A 124 1.14 -0.44 25.72
C GLU A 124 2.51 0.16 25.37
N MET A 125 2.86 0.26 24.08
CA MET A 125 4.08 0.97 23.66
C MET A 125 4.09 2.42 24.13
N ARG A 126 2.96 3.14 24.05
CA ARG A 126 2.89 4.51 24.59
C ARG A 126 3.14 4.60 26.09
N ALA A 127 2.90 3.54 26.85
CA ALA A 127 3.09 3.54 28.29
C ALA A 127 4.57 3.41 28.69
N ASP A 128 5.45 2.94 27.79
CA ASP A 128 6.89 2.87 28.04
C ASP A 128 7.52 4.28 27.99
N GLU A 129 8.47 4.53 28.90
CA GLU A 129 9.24 5.78 28.95
C GLU A 129 10.20 5.93 27.76
N GLN A 130 10.61 4.81 27.15
CA GLN A 130 11.43 4.80 25.94
C GLN A 130 10.75 5.48 24.76
N PHE A 131 9.42 5.41 24.70
CA PHE A 131 8.64 6.06 23.66
C PHE A 131 8.15 7.45 24.10
N SER A 132 8.74 8.05 25.14
CA SER A 132 8.40 9.41 25.58
C SER A 132 8.86 10.48 24.58
N ARG A 133 8.19 11.64 24.59
CA ARG A 133 8.54 12.77 23.71
C ARG A 133 9.98 13.24 23.86
N ALA A 134 10.49 13.26 25.09
CA ALA A 134 11.88 13.66 25.36
C ALA A 134 12.84 12.66 24.70
N ASN A 135 12.60 11.36 24.87
CA ASN A 135 13.45 10.34 24.33
C ASN A 135 13.39 10.29 22.79
N PHE A 136 12.23 10.54 22.17
CA PHE A 136 12.12 10.65 20.72
C PHE A 136 12.91 11.82 20.15
N ALA A 137 12.96 12.97 20.84
CA ALA A 137 13.77 14.10 20.39
C ALA A 137 15.26 13.77 20.42
N ASP A 138 15.72 13.13 21.50
CA ASP A 138 17.12 12.69 21.62
C ASP A 138 17.48 11.63 20.56
N MET A 139 16.57 10.68 20.31
CA MET A 139 16.72 9.67 19.26
C MET A 139 16.74 10.29 17.86
N ARG A 140 15.90 11.29 17.60
CA ARG A 140 15.86 12.03 16.33
C ARG A 140 17.17 12.78 16.06
N ASP A 141 17.77 13.38 17.09
CA ASP A 141 19.07 14.04 16.97
C ASP A 141 20.20 13.06 16.61
N GLY A 142 20.07 11.78 17.01
CA GLY A 142 21.03 10.73 16.70
C GLY A 142 20.80 10.02 15.36
N MET A 143 19.55 9.69 15.04
CA MET A 143 19.17 8.88 13.88
C MET A 143 18.88 9.72 12.63
N GLY A 144 18.47 10.98 12.79
CA GLY A 144 18.10 11.83 11.66
C GLY A 144 16.75 11.44 11.04
N GLU A 145 16.65 11.62 9.72
CA GLU A 145 15.43 11.34 8.95
C GLU A 145 15.20 9.85 8.76
N LEU A 146 13.93 9.45 8.79
CA LEU A 146 13.52 8.10 8.41
C LEU A 146 12.99 8.14 6.98
N ASP A 147 13.30 7.10 6.22
CA ASP A 147 12.73 6.80 4.91
C ASP A 147 12.17 5.38 4.98
N LEU A 148 10.91 5.25 5.41
CA LEU A 148 10.32 3.96 5.72
C LEU A 148 9.61 3.38 4.50
N THR A 149 10.08 2.22 4.04
CA THR A 149 9.46 1.50 2.94
C THR A 149 8.88 0.18 3.43
N VAL A 150 7.57 0.00 3.23
CA VAL A 150 6.91 -1.28 3.51
C VAL A 150 7.24 -2.26 2.39
N THR A 151 7.84 -3.40 2.75
CA THR A 151 8.24 -4.44 1.80
C THR A 151 7.32 -5.66 1.83
N SER A 152 6.70 -5.93 2.98
CA SER A 152 5.75 -7.03 3.15
C SER A 152 4.71 -6.70 4.21
N ILE A 153 3.48 -7.19 4.01
CA ILE A 153 2.34 -7.07 4.93
C ILE A 153 1.63 -8.42 4.95
N GLU A 154 1.47 -9.01 6.14
CA GLU A 154 0.72 -10.24 6.37
C GLU A 154 -0.38 -9.98 7.41
N ILE A 155 -1.64 -9.97 6.98
CA ILE A 155 -2.77 -9.62 7.85
C ILE A 155 -3.44 -10.87 8.40
N THR A 156 -3.51 -10.98 9.72
CA THR A 156 -4.19 -12.06 10.46
C THR A 156 -5.36 -11.51 11.27
N GLY A 157 -6.51 -11.32 10.61
CA GLY A 157 -7.74 -10.87 11.25
C GLY A 157 -7.67 -9.42 11.73
N ASN A 158 -7.36 -9.19 13.01
CA ASN A 158 -7.20 -7.86 13.60
C ASN A 158 -5.75 -7.50 13.94
N THR A 159 -4.80 -8.33 13.57
CA THR A 159 -3.36 -8.04 13.66
C THR A 159 -2.74 -8.14 12.28
N ALA A 160 -1.59 -7.50 12.09
CA ALA A 160 -0.80 -7.62 10.87
C ALA A 160 0.68 -7.60 11.20
N ASP A 161 1.43 -8.46 10.54
CA ASP A 161 2.88 -8.54 10.62
C ASP A 161 3.45 -7.89 9.37
N THR A 162 4.35 -6.92 9.54
CA THR A 162 4.88 -6.14 8.42
C THR A 162 6.39 -6.11 8.45
N VAL A 163 7.01 -6.02 7.28
CA VAL A 163 8.44 -5.84 7.15
C VAL A 163 8.69 -4.46 6.58
N ILE A 164 9.37 -3.61 7.34
CA ILE A 164 9.65 -2.20 7.01
C ILE A 164 11.16 -2.02 6.92
N GLU A 165 11.64 -1.45 5.82
CA GLU A 165 13.05 -1.07 5.63
C GLU A 165 13.21 0.43 5.89
N ASN A 166 14.34 0.84 6.48
CA ASN A 166 14.72 2.25 6.60
C ASN A 166 15.85 2.56 5.61
N ASP A 167 15.69 3.59 4.76
CA ASP A 167 16.62 3.91 3.66
C ASP A 167 16.85 2.75 2.67
N GLY A 168 15.91 1.80 2.59
CA GLY A 168 16.04 0.57 1.80
C GLY A 168 17.13 -0.39 2.31
N THR A 169 17.52 -0.26 3.57
CA THR A 169 18.38 -1.19 4.32
C THR A 169 17.69 -1.61 5.62
N ASP A 170 18.25 -2.63 6.28
CA ASP A 170 17.86 -3.08 7.63
C ASP A 170 16.35 -3.34 7.78
N PRO A 171 15.82 -4.43 7.19
CA PRO A 171 14.41 -4.78 7.31
C PRO A 171 14.09 -5.17 8.76
N ASP A 172 13.13 -4.44 9.35
CA ASP A 172 12.60 -4.69 10.68
C ASP A 172 11.17 -5.25 10.58
N GLU A 173 10.90 -6.28 11.40
CA GLU A 173 9.57 -6.86 11.53
C GLU A 173 8.77 -6.08 12.58
N ILE A 174 7.66 -5.51 12.14
CA ILE A 174 6.81 -4.63 12.91
C ILE A 174 5.39 -5.19 12.93
N ALA A 175 4.84 -5.37 14.13
CA ALA A 175 3.43 -5.72 14.28
C ALA A 175 2.51 -4.50 14.26
N PHE A 176 1.30 -4.73 13.76
CA PHE A 176 0.19 -3.80 13.79
C PHE A 176 -1.03 -4.49 14.40
N SER A 177 -1.83 -3.72 15.13
CA SER A 177 -3.11 -4.16 15.68
C SER A 177 -4.21 -3.18 15.31
N TYR A 178 -5.37 -3.70 14.94
CA TYR A 178 -6.53 -2.88 14.56
C TYR A 178 -7.35 -2.53 15.80
N GLU A 179 -7.23 -1.30 16.27
CA GLU A 179 -7.89 -0.81 17.47
C GLU A 179 -8.75 0.42 17.17
N ASN A 180 -9.98 0.45 17.70
CA ASN A 180 -10.87 1.62 17.62
C ASN A 180 -11.09 2.15 16.19
N GLY A 181 -11.06 1.27 15.19
CA GLY A 181 -11.26 1.63 13.78
C GLY A 181 -9.99 2.12 13.06
N GLN A 182 -8.80 1.95 13.65
CA GLN A 182 -7.53 2.32 13.03
C GLN A 182 -6.45 1.28 13.32
N TRP A 183 -5.61 0.98 12.34
CA TRP A 183 -4.35 0.26 12.56
C TRP A 183 -3.40 1.08 13.45
N LYS A 184 -2.79 0.40 14.41
CA LYS A 184 -1.84 0.95 15.36
C LYS A 184 -0.56 0.15 15.33
N TRP A 185 0.57 0.86 15.38
CA TRP A 185 1.90 0.27 15.45
C TRP A 185 2.11 -0.32 16.86
N CYS A 186 2.28 -1.63 16.91
CA CYS A 186 2.46 -2.44 18.11
C CYS A 186 3.85 -3.14 18.07
N GLU A 187 4.30 -3.67 19.20
CA GLU A 187 5.37 -4.65 19.25
C GLU A 187 4.77 -6.06 19.29
N LEU A 188 5.50 -7.04 18.75
CA LEU A 188 5.17 -8.47 18.83
C LEU A 188 5.40 -9.04 20.24
#